data_AF-W9PM87-F1
#
_entry.id   AF-W9PM87-F1
#
_cell.length_a   1.000
_cell.length_b   1.000
_cell.length_c   1.000
_cell.angle_alpha   90.00
_cell.angle_beta   90.00
_cell.angle_gamma   90.00
#
_symmetry.space_group_name_H-M   'P 1'
#
loop_
_entity.id
_entity.type
_entity.pdbx_description
1 polymer ?
#
loop_
_entity_poly.entity_id
_entity_poly.type
_entity_poly.pdbx_seq_one_letter_code
_entity_poly.pdbx_strand_id
1 'polypeptide(L)'
;MAHALIARRQLASAASSRASILGLVQQRSYATPHGPPPANFRTSKPVQWTWDRESTLDRMGKFFLMTEMARGMYVLLEQFFRPPYTIYYPFEKGPISPRFRGEHALRRYPSGEERCIACKLCEAVRHHVSRVAAKLLTWNNRFAPPKPLPSRLRSELTDPAEQPSTILT
;
A
#
# COMPACT_ATOMS: atom_id res chain seq x y z
N MET A 1 -9.13 -73.57 -42.12
CA MET A 1 -8.20 -73.78 -43.25
C MET A 1 -8.56 -72.77 -44.33
N ALA A 2 -7.62 -71.88 -44.70
CA ALA A 2 -7.66 -70.95 -45.85
C ALA A 2 -8.75 -69.84 -45.84
N HIS A 3 -8.55 -68.56 -46.19
CA HIS A 3 -7.42 -67.76 -46.67
C HIS A 3 -7.77 -66.26 -46.46
N ALA A 4 -6.73 -65.42 -46.43
CA ALA A 4 -6.75 -63.98 -46.26
C ALA A 4 -7.40 -63.20 -47.42
N LEU A 5 -8.00 -62.04 -47.12
CA LEU A 5 -7.99 -60.89 -48.03
C LEU A 5 -7.87 -59.57 -47.25
N ILE A 6 -6.84 -58.83 -47.63
CA ILE A 6 -6.41 -57.51 -47.18
C ILE A 6 -7.36 -56.45 -47.73
N ALA A 7 -7.87 -55.55 -46.88
CA ALA A 7 -8.47 -54.28 -47.31
C ALA A 7 -7.77 -53.12 -46.57
N ARG A 8 -6.91 -52.41 -47.31
CA ARG A 8 -6.36 -51.11 -46.95
C ARG A 8 -7.45 -50.04 -47.01
N ARG A 9 -7.64 -49.21 -45.97
CA ARG A 9 -7.72 -47.73 -46.09
C ARG A 9 -8.02 -47.02 -44.76
N GLN A 10 -7.24 -45.95 -44.55
CA GLN A 10 -7.53 -44.72 -43.81
C GLN A 10 -7.33 -44.73 -42.28
N LEU A 11 -6.08 -44.44 -41.90
CA LEU A 11 -5.73 -43.74 -40.66
C LEU A 11 -6.38 -42.35 -40.67
N ALA A 12 -7.44 -42.15 -39.89
CA ALA A 12 -7.90 -40.82 -39.51
C ALA A 12 -6.91 -40.25 -38.49
N SER A 13 -6.26 -39.15 -38.85
CA SER A 13 -5.36 -38.40 -37.98
C SER A 13 -6.11 -37.90 -36.74
N ALA A 14 -5.77 -38.43 -35.57
CA ALA A 14 -6.11 -37.81 -34.30
C ALA A 14 -5.39 -36.45 -34.21
N ALA A 15 -6.13 -35.36 -34.44
CA ALA A 15 -5.67 -34.02 -34.17
C ALA A 15 -5.47 -33.88 -32.65
N SER A 16 -4.21 -33.94 -32.23
CA SER A 16 -3.73 -33.55 -30.92
C SER A 16 -4.14 -32.09 -30.65
N SER A 17 -5.20 -31.91 -29.88
CA SER A 17 -5.59 -30.63 -29.30
C SER A 17 -4.55 -30.24 -28.26
N ARG A 18 -3.55 -29.46 -28.71
CA ARG A 18 -2.60 -28.76 -27.85
C ARG A 18 -3.37 -27.75 -27.00
N ALA A 19 -3.78 -28.16 -25.81
CA ALA A 19 -4.21 -27.24 -24.76
C ALA A 19 -3.00 -26.44 -24.29
N SER A 20 -2.82 -25.24 -24.86
CA SER A 20 -1.84 -24.26 -24.39
C SER A 20 -2.29 -23.74 -23.02
N ILE A 21 -1.76 -24.33 -21.96
CA ILE A 21 -1.80 -23.76 -20.61
C ILE A 21 -0.87 -22.55 -20.64
N LEU A 22 -1.39 -21.41 -21.10
CA LEU A 22 -0.74 -20.13 -20.91
C LEU A 22 -0.78 -19.86 -19.40
N GLY A 23 0.40 -19.92 -18.79
CA GLY A 23 0.58 -19.62 -17.38
C GLY A 23 -0.03 -18.27 -17.03
N LEU A 24 -0.97 -18.28 -16.10
CA LEU A 24 -1.34 -17.12 -15.29
C LEU A 24 -0.13 -16.76 -14.41
N VAL A 25 0.95 -16.26 -15.03
CA VAL A 25 1.99 -15.51 -14.32
C VAL A 25 1.32 -14.20 -13.98
N GLN A 26 0.79 -14.15 -12.77
CA GLN A 26 0.35 -12.96 -12.09
C GLN A 26 1.54 -11.99 -12.03
N GLN A 27 1.70 -11.19 -13.07
CA GLN A 27 2.71 -10.15 -13.16
C GLN A 27 2.42 -9.17 -12.03
N ARG A 28 3.24 -9.20 -10.99
CA ARG A 28 3.31 -8.11 -10.01
C ARG A 28 3.53 -6.82 -10.78
N SER A 29 2.53 -5.95 -10.78
CA SER A 29 2.57 -4.63 -11.41
C SER A 29 3.58 -3.75 -10.65
N TYR A 30 4.86 -3.83 -11.01
CA TYR A 30 5.74 -2.68 -10.80
C TYR A 30 5.24 -1.56 -11.73
N ALA A 31 5.18 -0.34 -11.21
CA ALA A 31 4.59 0.82 -11.86
C ALA A 31 5.24 1.23 -13.20
N THR A 32 6.32 0.56 -13.61
CA THR A 32 6.85 0.64 -14.97
C THR A 32 7.21 -0.77 -15.45
N PRO A 33 6.56 -1.32 -16.51
CA PRO A 33 7.10 -2.50 -17.18
C PRO A 33 8.49 -2.18 -17.74
N HIS A 34 9.39 -3.17 -17.81
CA HIS A 34 10.61 -3.04 -18.61
C HIS A 34 10.22 -2.88 -20.08
N GLY A 35 10.20 -1.65 -20.59
CA GLY A 35 9.78 -1.31 -21.94
C GLY A 35 9.71 0.21 -22.13
N PRO A 36 9.59 0.69 -23.38
CA PRO A 36 9.35 2.09 -23.66
C PRO A 36 8.04 2.55 -22.98
N PRO A 37 7.97 3.81 -22.52
CA PRO A 37 6.78 4.32 -21.86
C PRO A 37 5.56 4.23 -22.79
N PRO A 38 4.33 4.09 -22.25
CA PRO A 38 3.12 4.03 -23.06
C PRO A 38 2.94 5.34 -23.86
N ALA A 39 2.26 5.26 -25.00
CA ALA A 39 2.25 6.30 -26.04
C ALA A 39 1.92 7.73 -25.57
N ASN A 40 1.11 7.89 -24.52
CA ASN A 40 0.71 9.20 -23.98
C ASN A 40 1.33 9.51 -22.61
N PHE A 41 2.44 8.87 -22.25
CA PHE A 41 3.15 9.18 -21.03
C PHE A 41 3.82 10.56 -21.16
N ARG A 42 3.37 11.52 -20.36
CA ARG A 42 3.88 12.89 -20.40
C ARG A 42 5.28 12.96 -19.78
N THR A 43 6.31 12.72 -20.58
CA THR A 43 7.69 13.00 -20.19
C THR A 43 7.96 14.51 -20.30
N SER A 44 8.69 15.07 -19.34
CA SER A 44 9.27 16.40 -19.51
C SER A 44 10.27 16.35 -20.67
N LYS A 45 10.23 17.32 -21.57
CA LYS A 45 11.21 17.43 -22.65
C LYS A 45 12.62 17.57 -22.03
N PRO A 46 13.57 16.67 -22.34
CA PRO A 46 14.94 16.85 -21.87
C PRO A 46 15.52 18.10 -22.55
N VAL A 47 16.09 19.00 -21.74
CA VAL A 47 16.85 20.15 -22.26
C VAL A 47 18.25 19.65 -22.59
N GLN A 48 18.62 19.70 -23.86
CA GLN A 48 19.97 19.32 -24.32
C GLN A 48 20.87 20.57 -24.31
N TRP A 49 22.17 20.39 -24.03
CA TRP A 49 23.13 21.47 -23.76
C TRP A 49 23.17 22.60 -24.81
N THR A 50 23.01 22.29 -26.10
CA THR A 50 23.04 23.27 -27.21
C THR A 50 21.87 24.26 -27.24
N TRP A 51 20.87 24.08 -26.38
CA TRP A 51 19.65 24.90 -26.29
C TRP A 51 19.43 25.44 -24.88
N ASP A 52 20.44 25.29 -24.02
CA ASP A 52 20.53 25.97 -22.75
C ASP A 52 20.72 27.47 -23.08
N ARG A 53 19.67 28.27 -22.90
CA ARG A 53 19.69 29.71 -23.21
C ARG A 53 20.52 30.51 -22.19
N GLU A 54 21.10 29.85 -21.20
CA GLU A 54 21.87 30.45 -20.13
C GLU A 54 23.32 30.69 -20.56
N SER A 55 23.84 31.90 -20.33
CA SER A 55 25.24 32.18 -20.59
C SER A 55 26.15 31.47 -19.57
N THR A 56 27.40 31.16 -19.94
CA THR A 56 28.36 30.51 -19.02
C THR A 56 28.62 31.35 -17.77
N LEU A 57 28.59 32.68 -17.91
CA LEU A 57 28.73 33.62 -16.80
C LEU A 57 27.52 33.60 -15.87
N ASP A 58 26.29 33.50 -16.40
CA ASP A 58 25.09 33.38 -15.57
C ASP A 58 25.09 32.05 -14.78
N ARG A 59 25.53 30.96 -15.42
CA ARG A 59 25.67 29.67 -14.75
C ARG A 59 26.71 29.75 -13.62
N MET A 60 27.87 30.35 -13.87
CA MET A 60 28.88 30.59 -12.84
C MET A 60 28.35 31.50 -11.73
N GLY A 61 27.64 32.59 -12.08
CA GLY A 61 27.02 33.50 -11.13
C GLY A 61 26.01 32.79 -10.21
N LYS A 62 25.14 31.94 -10.76
CA LYS A 62 24.20 31.12 -9.97
C LYS A 62 24.91 30.17 -9.01
N PHE A 63 26.03 29.58 -9.43
CA PHE A 63 26.82 28.68 -8.59
C PHE A 63 27.58 29.42 -7.49
N PHE A 64 28.29 30.51 -7.82
CA PHE A 64 29.10 31.28 -6.87
C PHE A 64 28.24 32.08 -5.88
N LEU A 65 27.18 32.73 -6.35
CA LEU A 65 26.26 33.49 -5.50
C LEU A 65 25.15 32.61 -4.91
N MET A 66 25.15 31.31 -5.20
CA MET A 66 24.25 30.32 -4.63
C MET A 66 22.78 30.78 -4.66
N THR A 67 22.38 31.42 -5.76
CA THR A 67 21.10 32.15 -5.87
C THR A 67 19.90 31.23 -5.69
N GLU A 68 20.04 29.94 -6.03
CA GLU A 68 19.01 28.93 -5.79
C GLU A 68 18.79 28.66 -4.29
N MET A 69 19.82 28.77 -3.45
CA MET A 69 19.67 28.65 -2.00
C MET A 69 19.00 29.90 -1.42
N ALA A 70 19.33 31.08 -1.92
CA ALA A 70 18.62 32.31 -1.55
C ALA A 70 17.13 32.26 -1.95
N ARG A 71 16.81 31.72 -3.13
CA ARG A 71 15.44 31.48 -3.57
C ARG A 71 14.71 30.49 -2.66
N GLY A 72 15.36 29.40 -2.25
CA GLY A 72 14.81 28.46 -1.27
C GLY A 72 14.54 29.11 0.09
N MET A 73 15.49 29.92 0.59
CA MET A 73 15.35 30.68 1.83
C MET A 73 14.16 31.65 1.79
N TYR A 74 13.97 32.32 0.65
CA TYR A 74 12.83 33.23 0.45
C TYR A 74 11.48 32.50 0.59
N VAL A 75 11.34 31.29 0.02
CA VAL A 75 10.13 30.47 0.15
C VAL A 75 9.89 30.03 1.60
N LEU A 76 10.95 29.72 2.34
CA LEU A 76 10.84 29.40 3.77
C LEU A 76 10.35 30.61 4.58
N LEU A 77 10.88 31.81 4.29
CA LEU A 77 10.40 33.04 4.91
C LEU A 77 8.93 33.31 4.59
N GLU A 78 8.49 33.07 3.35
CA GLU A 78 7.08 33.18 2.97
C GLU A 78 6.20 32.23 3.82
N GLN A 79 6.65 31.01 4.08
CA GLN A 79 5.94 30.06 4.92
C GLN A 79 5.92 30.48 6.40
N PHE A 80 6.96 31.15 6.88
CA PHE A 80 7.03 31.63 8.27
C PHE A 80 5.97 32.70 8.58
N PHE A 81 5.62 33.54 7.60
CA PHE A 81 4.57 34.55 7.75
C PHE A 81 3.14 34.00 7.55
N ARG A 82 2.99 32.72 7.16
CA ARG A 82 1.66 32.09 7.09
C ARG A 82 1.19 31.68 8.49
N PRO A 83 -0.12 31.79 8.78
CA PRO A 83 -0.65 31.32 10.05
C PRO A 83 -0.42 29.80 10.22
N PRO A 84 -0.09 29.33 11.44
CA PRO A 84 0.16 27.92 11.70
C PRO A 84 -1.14 27.09 11.64
N TYR A 85 -1.07 25.89 11.06
CA TYR A 85 -2.19 24.94 10.97
C TYR A 85 -2.31 24.00 12.18
N THR A 86 -1.76 24.41 13.33
CA THR A 86 -1.74 23.60 14.55
C THR A 86 -3.07 23.68 15.28
N ILE A 87 -3.68 22.53 15.56
CA ILE A 87 -4.85 22.41 16.44
C ILE A 87 -4.40 22.15 17.89
N TYR A 88 -5.09 22.73 18.87
CA TYR A 88 -4.75 22.56 20.29
C TYR A 88 -5.35 21.28 20.87
N TYR A 89 -4.72 20.13 20.61
CA TYR A 89 -5.08 18.90 21.31
C TYR A 89 -4.69 18.98 22.80
N PRO A 90 -5.51 18.54 23.77
CA PRO A 90 -6.74 17.74 23.66
C PRO A 90 -8.05 18.53 23.54
N PHE A 91 -8.00 19.86 23.56
CA PHE A 91 -9.18 20.73 23.60
C PHE A 91 -9.91 20.82 22.25
N GLU A 92 -9.16 20.75 21.16
CA GLU A 92 -9.67 20.75 19.80
C GLU A 92 -9.37 19.41 19.12
N LYS A 93 -10.41 18.75 18.58
CA LYS A 93 -10.29 17.50 17.83
C LYS A 93 -10.47 17.77 16.33
N GLY A 94 -9.61 17.18 15.51
CA GLY A 94 -9.71 17.27 14.06
C GLY A 94 -11.00 16.62 13.51
N PRO A 95 -11.45 17.01 12.30
CA PRO A 95 -12.66 16.47 11.70
C PRO A 95 -12.49 14.98 11.41
N ILE A 96 -13.36 14.15 12.00
CA ILE A 96 -13.34 12.70 11.82
C ILE A 96 -14.45 12.25 10.86
N SER A 97 -14.08 11.50 9.83
CA SER A 97 -15.08 10.95 8.91
C SER A 97 -15.89 9.83 9.59
N PRO A 98 -17.19 9.62 9.24
CA PRO A 98 -18.00 8.53 9.78
C PRO A 98 -17.44 7.12 9.49
N ARG A 99 -16.51 7.01 8.56
CA ARG A 99 -15.83 5.77 8.17
C ARG A 99 -14.51 5.55 8.90
N PHE A 100 -14.18 6.39 9.87
CA PHE A 100 -12.98 6.22 10.66
C PHE A 100 -13.00 4.86 11.38
N ARG A 101 -11.90 4.13 11.26
CA ARG A 101 -11.70 2.83 11.89
C ARG A 101 -10.96 3.06 13.20
N GLY A 102 -11.73 3.17 14.29
CA GLY A 102 -11.19 3.29 15.64
C GLY A 102 -11.07 1.95 16.34
N GLU A 103 -11.34 1.95 17.64
CA GLU A 103 -11.43 0.74 18.44
C GLU A 103 -12.60 -0.14 18.01
N HIS A 104 -12.39 -1.46 18.01
CA HIS A 104 -13.41 -2.42 17.62
C HIS A 104 -14.29 -2.74 18.82
N ALA A 105 -15.56 -2.37 18.74
CA ALA A 105 -16.57 -2.71 19.75
C ALA A 105 -17.61 -3.67 19.17
N LEU A 106 -18.02 -4.67 19.96
CA LEU A 106 -19.09 -5.58 19.59
C LEU A 106 -20.45 -4.89 19.76
N ARG A 107 -21.25 -4.88 18.70
CA ARG A 107 -22.58 -4.26 18.69
C ARG A 107 -23.66 -5.24 19.15
N ARG A 108 -24.68 -4.74 19.86
CA ARG A 108 -25.88 -5.49 20.27
C ARG A 108 -27.10 -5.14 19.39
N TYR A 109 -28.12 -5.98 19.39
CA TYR A 109 -29.46 -5.67 18.85
C TYR A 109 -30.23 -4.76 19.83
N PRO A 110 -31.31 -4.07 19.40
CA PRO A 110 -32.17 -3.32 20.32
C PRO A 110 -32.86 -4.21 21.37
N SER A 111 -32.93 -5.53 21.16
CA SER A 111 -33.39 -6.53 22.14
C SER A 111 -32.36 -6.88 23.23
N GLY A 112 -31.13 -6.36 23.14
CA GLY A 112 -30.05 -6.63 24.09
C GLY A 112 -29.16 -7.85 23.77
N GLU A 113 -29.61 -8.73 22.87
CA GLU A 113 -28.82 -9.86 22.37
C GLU A 113 -27.60 -9.38 21.56
N GLU A 114 -26.46 -10.07 21.69
CA GLU A 114 -25.27 -9.75 20.92
C GLU A 114 -25.43 -10.12 19.44
N ARG A 115 -24.83 -9.33 18.53
CA ARG A 115 -24.89 -9.63 17.09
C ARG A 115 -23.94 -10.75 16.65
N CYS A 116 -23.04 -11.18 17.54
CA CYS A 116 -22.09 -12.24 17.25
C CYS A 116 -22.78 -13.60 17.40
N ILE A 117 -22.82 -14.38 16.32
CA ILE A 117 -23.30 -15.78 16.35
C ILE A 117 -22.14 -16.79 16.36
N ALA A 118 -20.94 -16.35 16.80
CA ALA A 118 -19.71 -17.15 16.81
C ALA A 118 -19.37 -17.84 15.46
N CYS A 119 -19.71 -17.21 14.31
CA CYS A 119 -19.50 -17.79 12.98
C CYS A 119 -18.04 -17.89 12.52
N LYS A 120 -17.07 -17.37 13.30
CA LYS A 120 -15.62 -17.33 13.01
C LYS A 120 -15.20 -16.66 11.68
N LEU A 121 -16.11 -15.95 10.99
CA LEU A 121 -15.81 -15.29 9.71
C LEU A 121 -14.82 -14.11 9.87
N CYS A 122 -14.90 -13.38 10.98
CA CYS A 122 -13.98 -12.27 11.28
C CYS A 122 -12.52 -12.72 11.43
N GLU A 123 -12.30 -13.95 11.91
CA GLU A 123 -10.98 -14.55 12.02
C GLU A 123 -10.43 -14.93 10.63
N ALA A 124 -11.28 -15.51 9.78
CA ALA A 124 -10.92 -15.88 8.40
C ALA A 124 -10.53 -14.64 7.55
N VAL A 125 -11.28 -13.54 7.63
CA VAL A 125 -10.99 -12.31 6.87
C VAL A 125 -9.69 -11.64 7.33
N ARG A 126 -9.37 -11.69 8.63
CA ARG A 126 -8.09 -11.19 9.16
C ARG A 126 -6.89 -11.94 8.57
N HIS A 127 -7.06 -13.21 8.18
CA HIS A 127 -5.98 -14.09 7.73
C HIS A 127 -5.46 -13.83 6.31
N HIS A 128 -6.21 -13.21 5.41
CA HIS A 128 -5.74 -13.00 4.04
C HIS A 128 -4.62 -11.95 3.95
N VAL A 129 -4.69 -10.89 4.77
CA VAL A 129 -3.65 -9.84 4.82
C VAL A 129 -2.49 -10.27 5.72
N SER A 130 -2.78 -10.93 6.85
CA SER A 130 -1.74 -11.36 7.79
C SER A 130 -0.93 -12.55 7.29
N ARG A 131 -1.41 -13.41 6.38
CA ARG A 131 -0.60 -14.54 5.87
C ARG A 131 0.47 -14.10 4.87
N VAL A 132 0.19 -13.10 4.02
CA VAL A 132 1.19 -12.49 3.12
C VAL A 132 2.18 -11.65 3.92
N ALA A 133 1.69 -10.83 4.86
CA ALA A 133 2.54 -10.05 5.75
C ALA A 133 3.33 -10.92 6.73
N ALA A 134 2.76 -12.00 7.29
CA ALA A 134 3.49 -12.93 8.17
C ALA A 134 4.56 -13.71 7.39
N LYS A 135 4.33 -14.08 6.12
CA LYS A 135 5.37 -14.69 5.28
C LYS A 135 6.51 -13.72 4.96
N LEU A 136 6.22 -12.42 4.86
CA LEU A 136 7.23 -11.36 4.70
C LEU A 136 7.92 -11.00 6.03
N LEU A 137 7.18 -11.01 7.15
CA LEU A 137 7.67 -10.67 8.48
C LEU A 137 8.43 -11.83 9.13
N THR A 138 8.10 -13.11 8.88
CA THR A 138 8.94 -14.24 9.30
C THR A 138 10.28 -14.27 8.57
N TRP A 139 10.33 -13.72 7.34
CA TRP A 139 11.58 -13.49 6.62
C TRP A 139 12.37 -12.31 7.21
N ASN A 140 11.71 -11.18 7.52
CA ASN A 140 12.36 -9.98 8.06
C ASN A 140 12.78 -10.11 9.55
N ASN A 141 11.98 -10.78 10.38
CA ASN A 141 12.22 -10.94 11.83
C ASN A 141 13.18 -12.10 12.16
N ARG A 142 13.64 -12.87 11.17
CA ARG A 142 14.76 -13.82 11.37
C ARG A 142 16.10 -13.09 11.62
N PHE A 143 16.18 -11.78 11.35
CA PHE A 143 17.40 -10.99 11.49
C PHE A 143 17.29 -9.79 12.45
N ALA A 144 16.16 -9.59 13.16
CA ALA A 144 15.97 -8.42 14.02
C ALA A 144 15.83 -8.78 15.52
N PRO A 145 16.48 -8.04 16.44
CA PRO A 145 16.28 -8.21 17.88
C PRO A 145 14.87 -7.74 18.32
N PRO A 146 14.37 -8.21 19.48
CA PRO A 146 13.02 -7.88 19.95
C PRO A 146 12.88 -6.37 20.19
N LYS A 147 11.81 -5.79 19.66
CA LYS A 147 11.47 -4.38 19.86
C LYS A 147 10.86 -4.17 21.24
N PRO A 148 11.19 -3.06 21.95
CA PRO A 148 10.55 -2.72 23.20
C PRO A 148 9.04 -2.48 23.01
N LEU A 149 8.25 -2.86 24.01
CA LEU A 149 6.80 -2.69 24.00
C LEU A 149 6.41 -1.21 23.89
N PRO A 150 5.32 -0.89 23.16
CA PRO A 150 4.83 0.48 23.02
C PRO A 150 4.40 1.04 24.38
N SER A 151 4.66 2.33 24.61
CA SER A 151 4.37 3.05 25.86
C SER A 151 2.92 2.94 26.34
N ARG A 152 1.96 2.74 25.43
CA ARG A 152 0.54 2.56 25.73
C ARG A 152 0.22 1.31 26.57
N LEU A 153 0.99 0.23 26.41
CA LEU A 153 0.83 -0.99 27.21
C LEU A 153 1.45 -0.84 28.61
N ARG A 154 2.29 0.19 28.82
CA ARG A 154 2.88 0.50 30.13
C ARG A 154 1.92 1.29 31.00
N SER A 155 1.11 2.18 30.43
CA SER A 155 0.11 2.95 31.17
C SER A 155 -1.08 2.08 31.61
N GLU A 156 -1.50 1.08 30.82
CA GLU A 156 -2.63 0.22 31.22
C GLU A 156 -2.32 -0.73 32.39
N LEU A 157 -1.05 -0.99 32.70
CA LEU A 157 -0.68 -1.81 33.85
C LEU A 157 -0.68 -1.02 35.17
N THR A 158 -0.66 0.31 35.13
CA THR A 158 -0.57 1.18 36.32
C THR A 158 -1.90 1.73 36.83
N ASP A 159 -3.02 1.55 36.12
CA ASP A 159 -4.28 2.22 36.46
C ASP A 159 -5.38 1.21 36.86
N PRO A 160 -5.51 0.82 38.15
CA PRO A 160 -6.63 0.01 38.64
C PRO A 160 -7.89 0.86 38.92
N ALA A 161 -8.33 1.73 37.99
CA ALA A 161 -9.41 2.68 38.30
C ALA A 161 -10.24 3.24 37.13
N GLU A 162 -10.51 2.48 36.06
CA GLU A 162 -11.58 2.88 35.12
C GLU A 162 -12.42 1.68 34.64
N GLN A 163 -13.29 1.22 35.54
CA GLN A 163 -14.45 0.40 35.17
C GLN A 163 -15.51 1.32 34.54
N PRO A 164 -15.94 1.12 33.28
CA PRO A 164 -17.18 1.75 32.81
C PRO A 164 -18.37 0.99 33.41
N SER A 165 -18.74 1.36 34.63
CA SER A 165 -20.10 1.16 35.14
C SER A 165 -21.05 2.11 34.41
N THR A 166 -22.31 1.71 34.25
CA THR A 166 -23.46 2.51 33.78
C THR A 166 -23.59 2.81 32.28
N ILE A 167 -24.07 1.82 31.53
CA ILE A 167 -25.12 2.06 30.51
C ILE A 167 -26.35 1.27 30.96
N LEU A 168 -27.10 1.86 31.88
CA LEU A 168 -28.48 1.54 32.19
C LEU A 168 -29.18 2.88 32.48
N THR A 169 -29.67 3.51 31.42
CA THR A 169 -30.89 4.34 31.45
C THR A 169 -31.41 4.45 30.02
#